data_AF-A0A7X7HL09-F1
#
_entry.id   AF-A0A7X7HL09-F1
#
_cell.length_a   1.000
_cell.length_b   1.000
_cell.length_c   1.000
_cell.angle_alpha   90.00
_cell.angle_beta   90.00
_cell.angle_gamma   90.00
#
_symmetry.space_group_name_H-M   'P 1'
#
loop_
_entity.id
_entity.type
_entity.pdbx_description
1 polymer ?
#
loop_
_entity_poly.entity_id
_entity_poly.type
_entity_poly.pdbx_seq_one_letter_code
_entity_poly.pdbx_strand_id
1 'polypeptide(L)'
;PMGTQTYFVHIGPDGRYLGMERALVDSNFAKVKVGMSQDDVRRILGRQTETTSYALSGEEVWSWRYEGDAQATMFFNAHFDQQTKRVKRITRIEDWRTQGAP
;
A
#
# COMPACT_ATOMS: atom_id res chain seq x y z
N PRO A 1 -13.59 -3.43 4.87
CA PRO A 1 -12.68 -4.56 5.19
C PRO A 1 -11.32 -4.02 5.69
N MET A 2 -10.89 -4.38 6.91
CA MET A 2 -9.66 -3.88 7.55
C MET A 2 -8.47 -4.85 7.39
N GLY A 3 -8.36 -5.54 6.26
CA GLY A 3 -7.32 -6.57 6.06
C GLY A 3 -5.90 -6.00 6.13
N THR A 4 -4.99 -6.72 6.78
CA THR A 4 -3.54 -6.41 6.91
C THR A 4 -2.69 -7.04 5.82
N GLN A 5 -3.32 -7.75 4.88
CA GLN A 5 -2.62 -8.59 3.93
C GLN A 5 -3.20 -8.38 2.53
N THR A 6 -2.31 -8.27 1.55
CA THR A 6 -2.64 -8.31 0.12
C THR A 6 -1.77 -9.38 -0.51
N TYR A 7 -2.38 -10.25 -1.31
CA TYR A 7 -1.73 -11.36 -1.99
C TYR A 7 -1.87 -11.19 -3.50
N PHE A 8 -0.78 -11.41 -4.22
CA PHE A 8 -0.85 -11.69 -5.65
C PHE A 8 -0.97 -13.19 -5.85
N VAL A 9 -1.95 -13.61 -6.64
CA VAL A 9 -2.15 -15.02 -6.99
C VAL A 9 -1.73 -15.21 -8.43
N HIS A 10 -0.82 -16.15 -8.67
CA HIS A 10 -0.34 -16.51 -9.99
C HIS A 10 -1.17 -17.67 -10.51
N ILE A 11 -1.85 -17.44 -11.63
CA ILE A 11 -2.65 -18.43 -12.35
C ILE A 11 -2.01 -18.66 -13.72
N GLY A 12 -1.79 -19.92 -14.07
CA GLY A 12 -1.23 -20.33 -15.34
C GLY A 12 -2.19 -20.08 -16.51
N PRO A 13 -1.69 -20.12 -17.76
CA PRO A 13 -2.53 -19.95 -18.94
C PRO A 13 -3.57 -21.08 -19.10
N ASP A 14 -3.39 -22.20 -18.40
CA ASP A 14 -4.34 -23.31 -18.29
C ASP A 14 -5.37 -23.13 -17.16
N GLY A 15 -5.38 -21.97 -16.50
CA GLY A 15 -6.27 -21.65 -15.39
C GLY A 15 -5.88 -22.28 -14.05
N ARG A 16 -4.71 -22.96 -13.95
CA ARG A 16 -4.27 -23.61 -12.71
C ARG A 16 -3.49 -22.68 -11.79
N TYR A 17 -3.62 -22.90 -10.49
CA TYR A 17 -2.84 -22.20 -9.48
C TYR A 17 -1.35 -22.54 -9.60
N LEU A 18 -0.51 -21.51 -9.73
CA LEU A 18 0.95 -21.64 -9.78
C LEU A 18 1.62 -21.20 -8.48
N GLY A 19 0.97 -20.34 -7.69
CA GLY A 19 1.54 -19.81 -6.46
C GLY A 19 0.87 -18.53 -6.01
N MET A 20 1.29 -18.03 -4.84
CA MET A 20 0.91 -16.72 -4.35
C MET A 20 2.07 -16.03 -3.65
N GLU A 21 2.09 -14.71 -3.71
CA GLU A 21 3.11 -13.87 -3.09
C GLU A 21 2.46 -12.81 -2.21
N ARG A 22 3.02 -12.57 -1.02
CA ARG A 22 2.60 -11.48 -0.14
C ARG A 22 3.10 -10.15 -0.72
N ALA A 23 2.19 -9.25 -1.07
CA ALA A 23 2.53 -7.95 -1.63
C ALA A 23 3.09 -6.99 -0.57
N LEU A 24 2.53 -7.03 0.65
CA LEU A 24 2.82 -6.10 1.74
C LEU A 24 3.99 -6.60 2.60
N VAL A 25 5.19 -6.56 2.01
CA VAL A 25 6.46 -6.95 2.65
C VAL A 25 7.54 -5.89 2.37
N ASP A 26 8.55 -5.81 3.24
CA ASP A 26 9.57 -4.76 3.16
C ASP A 26 10.33 -4.69 1.85
N SER A 27 10.62 -5.86 1.25
CA SER A 27 11.28 -5.92 -0.05
C SER A 27 10.46 -5.29 -1.17
N ASN A 28 9.12 -5.35 -1.11
CA ASN A 28 8.23 -4.70 -2.08
C ASN A 28 8.02 -3.21 -1.75
N PHE A 29 7.88 -2.87 -0.48
CA PHE A 29 7.82 -1.46 -0.07
C PHE A 29 9.07 -0.69 -0.50
N ALA A 30 10.25 -1.31 -0.41
CA ALA A 30 11.51 -0.73 -0.86
C ALA A 30 11.56 -0.50 -2.38
N LYS A 31 10.70 -1.13 -3.18
CA LYS A 31 10.59 -0.89 -4.64
C LYS A 31 9.79 0.37 -4.96
N VAL A 32 8.89 0.81 -4.08
CA VAL A 32 8.11 2.03 -4.31
C VAL A 32 9.01 3.26 -4.16
N LYS A 33 9.01 4.15 -5.16
CA LYS A 33 9.85 5.34 -5.21
C LYS A 33 9.07 6.58 -5.61
N VAL A 34 9.59 7.75 -5.21
CA VAL A 34 9.12 9.06 -5.68
C VAL A 34 9.16 9.09 -7.22
N GLY A 35 8.13 9.68 -7.82
CA GLY A 35 7.95 9.78 -9.27
C GLY A 35 7.22 8.60 -9.91
N MET A 36 7.05 7.47 -9.23
CA MET A 36 6.26 6.33 -9.76
C MET A 36 4.81 6.72 -9.98
N SER A 37 4.18 6.15 -11.02
CA SER A 37 2.75 6.34 -11.27
C SER A 37 1.91 5.50 -10.30
N GLN A 38 0.64 5.86 -10.16
CA GLN A 38 -0.34 5.07 -9.41
C GLN A 38 -0.41 3.59 -9.87
N ASP A 39 -0.35 3.34 -11.18
CA ASP A 39 -0.33 1.99 -11.75
C ASP A 39 0.93 1.21 -11.39
N ASP A 40 2.10 1.85 -11.43
CA ASP A 40 3.36 1.21 -11.04
C ASP A 40 3.32 0.76 -9.57
N VAL A 41 2.80 1.61 -8.69
CA VAL A 41 2.65 1.26 -7.26
C VAL A 41 1.64 0.13 -7.08
N ARG A 42 0.52 0.15 -7.81
CA ARG A 42 -0.49 -0.91 -7.75
C ARG A 42 0.02 -2.26 -8.24
N ARG A 43 0.93 -2.29 -9.22
CA ARG A 43 1.59 -3.53 -9.66
C ARG A 43 2.51 -4.13 -8.61
N ILE A 44 3.06 -3.31 -7.71
CA ILE A 44 3.97 -3.75 -6.65
C ILE A 44 3.21 -4.17 -5.39
N LEU A 45 2.20 -3.40 -4.97
CA LEU A 45 1.54 -3.56 -3.67
C LEU A 45 0.09 -4.07 -3.76
N GLY A 46 -0.45 -4.17 -4.97
CA GLY A 46 -1.85 -4.52 -5.18
C GLY A 46 -2.78 -3.37 -4.81
N ARG A 47 -4.05 -3.70 -4.56
CA ARG A 47 -5.07 -2.71 -4.21
C ARG A 47 -4.82 -2.17 -2.80
N GLN A 48 -4.85 -0.85 -2.68
CA GLN A 48 -4.77 -0.15 -1.40
C GLN A 48 -5.98 -0.42 -0.50
N THR A 49 -5.78 -0.34 0.82
CA THR A 49 -6.82 -0.46 1.85
C THR A 49 -7.72 0.78 1.86
N GLU A 50 -7.11 1.96 1.83
CA GLU A 50 -7.80 3.26 1.91
C GLU A 50 -7.25 4.23 0.85
N THR A 51 -8.11 5.10 0.34
CA THR A 51 -7.75 6.22 -0.52
C THR A 51 -8.35 7.49 0.05
N THR A 52 -7.51 8.47 0.36
CA THR A 52 -7.91 9.74 0.97
C THR A 52 -7.38 10.90 0.16
N SER A 53 -8.25 11.85 -0.21
CA SER A 53 -7.88 13.05 -0.96
C SER A 53 -7.80 14.26 -0.04
N TYR A 54 -6.68 14.98 -0.08
CA TYR A 54 -6.43 16.20 0.68
C TYR A 54 -6.38 17.40 -0.26
N ALA A 55 -7.49 18.14 -0.36
CA ALA A 55 -7.61 19.27 -1.28
C ALA A 55 -6.62 20.41 -0.97
N LEU A 56 -6.36 20.69 0.31
CA LEU A 56 -5.46 21.78 0.73
C LEU A 56 -4.01 21.56 0.32
N SER A 57 -3.52 20.32 0.35
CA SER A 57 -2.16 19.98 -0.06
C SER A 57 -2.06 19.54 -1.53
N GLY A 58 -3.20 19.32 -2.19
CA GLY A 58 -3.27 18.74 -3.54
C GLY A 58 -2.74 17.31 -3.59
N GLU A 59 -2.89 16.53 -2.51
CA GLU A 59 -2.41 15.15 -2.42
C GLU A 59 -3.56 14.13 -2.42
N GLU A 60 -3.33 12.99 -3.06
CA GLU A 60 -4.15 11.78 -2.92
C GLU A 60 -3.28 10.72 -2.25
N VAL A 61 -3.72 10.18 -1.12
CA VAL A 61 -2.95 9.24 -0.31
C VAL A 61 -3.57 7.87 -0.44
N TRP A 62 -2.76 6.90 -0.86
CA TRP A 62 -3.12 5.49 -0.79
C TRP A 62 -2.43 4.86 0.40
N SER A 63 -3.20 4.11 1.18
CA SER A 63 -2.74 3.47 2.41
C SER A 63 -2.92 1.97 2.33
N TRP A 64 -1.88 1.22 2.71
CA TRP A 64 -1.92 -0.22 2.90
C TRP A 64 -1.66 -0.53 4.37
N ARG A 65 -2.62 -1.18 5.02
CA ARG A 65 -2.48 -1.69 6.38
C ARG A 65 -1.67 -2.99 6.35
N TYR A 66 -0.65 -3.14 7.19
CA TYR A 66 0.18 -4.34 7.26
C TYR A 66 0.68 -4.64 8.69
N GLU A 67 1.07 -5.89 8.94
CA GLU A 67 1.72 -6.31 10.20
C GLU A 67 3.23 -6.05 10.10
N GLY A 68 3.76 -5.20 10.99
CA GLY A 68 5.19 -4.89 11.09
C GLY A 68 5.95 -5.82 12.04
N ASP A 69 7.26 -5.61 12.16
CA ASP A 69 8.19 -6.49 12.88
C ASP A 69 7.88 -6.66 14.38
N ALA A 70 7.28 -5.65 15.02
CA ALA A 70 6.96 -5.66 16.45
C ALA A 70 5.52 -6.11 16.77
N GLN A 71 4.85 -6.84 15.85
CA GLN A 71 3.41 -7.14 15.91
C GLN A 71 2.51 -5.89 15.93
N ALA A 72 3.09 -4.71 15.68
CA ALA A 72 2.35 -3.48 15.51
C ALA A 72 1.65 -3.49 14.14
N THR A 73 0.40 -3.05 14.11
CA THR A 73 -0.25 -2.76 12.84
C THR A 73 0.25 -1.42 12.33
N MET A 74 0.73 -1.40 11.09
CA MET A 74 1.32 -0.24 10.45
C MET A 74 0.52 0.14 9.19
N PHE A 75 0.62 1.40 8.79
CA PHE A 75 0.26 1.85 7.45
C PHE A 75 1.50 2.19 6.66
N PHE A 76 1.60 1.61 5.46
CA PHE A 76 2.45 2.14 4.39
C PHE A 76 1.61 3.10 3.55
N ASN A 77 2.09 4.33 3.35
CA ASN A 77 1.37 5.36 2.61
C ASN A 77 2.20 5.84 1.41
N ALA A 78 1.58 5.84 0.24
CA ALA A 78 2.07 6.54 -0.94
C ALA A 78 1.25 7.82 -1.13
N HIS A 79 1.90 8.98 -1.07
CA HIS A 79 1.27 10.28 -1.28
C HIS A 79 1.51 10.68 -2.72
N PHE A 80 0.43 10.80 -3.49
CA PHE A 80 0.45 11.16 -4.89
C PHE A 80 0.10 12.63 -5.07
N ASP A 81 0.78 13.28 -6.01
CA ASP A 81 0.35 14.57 -6.53
C ASP A 81 -0.98 14.42 -7.29
N GLN A 82 -1.98 15.25 -7.00
CA GLN A 82 -3.28 15.13 -7.67
C GLN A 82 -3.26 15.49 -9.15
N GLN A 83 -2.32 16.35 -9.60
CA GLN A 83 -2.22 16.75 -11.00
C GLN A 83 -1.44 15.72 -11.81
N THR A 84 -0.26 15.33 -11.34
CA THR A 84 0.62 14.42 -12.09
C THR A 84 0.33 12.94 -11.82
N LYS A 85 -0.42 12.61 -10.77
CA LYS A 85 -0.70 11.23 -10.31
C LYS A 85 0.57 10.42 -10.03
N ARG A 86 1.64 11.09 -9.60
CA ARG A 86 2.93 10.49 -9.25
C ARG A 86 3.23 10.61 -7.76
N VAL A 87 3.97 9.64 -7.24
CA VAL A 87 4.41 9.63 -5.83
C VAL A 87 5.26 10.87 -5.55
N LYS A 88 4.83 11.70 -4.60
CA LYS A 88 5.61 12.82 -4.04
C LYS A 88 6.44 12.39 -2.84
N ARG A 89 5.86 11.56 -1.98
CA ARG A 89 6.50 11.06 -0.76
C ARG A 89 5.89 9.75 -0.29
N ILE A 90 6.64 9.06 0.57
CA ILE A 90 6.25 7.81 1.19
C ILE A 90 6.34 8.00 2.71
N THR A 91 5.36 7.51 3.45
CA THR A 91 5.44 7.47 4.92
C THR A 91 5.07 6.09 5.44
N ARG A 92 5.60 5.76 6.61
CA ARG A 92 5.14 4.63 7.41
C ARG A 92 4.76 5.15 8.78
N ILE A 93 3.54 4.84 9.21
CA ILE A 93 3.02 5.26 10.50
C ILE A 93 2.39 4.06 11.18
N GLU A 94 2.42 4.05 12.51
CA GLU A 94 1.67 3.06 13.27
C GLU A 94 0.16 3.33 13.11
N ASP A 95 -0.63 2.26 13.01
CA ASP A 95 -2.08 2.32 13.04
C ASP A 95 -2.56 2.58 14.47
N TRP A 96 -2.53 3.85 14.87
CA TRP A 96 -3.01 4.32 16.16
C TRP A 96 -4.48 3.96 16.43
N ARG A 97 -5.28 3.58 15.41
CA ARG A 97 -6.67 3.13 15.60
C ARG A 97 -6.75 1.76 16.30
N THR A 98 -5.64 1.02 16.39
CA THR A 98 -5.57 -0.27 17.10
C THR A 98 -5.04 -0.16 18.52
N GLN A 99 -4.35 0.93 18.85
CA GLN A 99 -4.08 1.28 20.24
C GLN A 99 -5.37 1.92 20.76
N GLY A 100 -5.99 1.33 21.77
CA GLY A 100 -7.31 1.76 22.26
C GLY A 100 -7.43 3.29 22.31
N ALA A 101 -8.48 3.83 21.67
CA ALA A 101 -8.87 5.21 21.91
C ALA A 101 -8.95 5.44 23.44
N PRO A 102 -8.56 6.62 23.95
CA PRO A 102 -8.82 6.95 25.35
C PRO A 102 -10.32 6.79 25.68
#